data_AF-A0A813WCR6-F1
#
_entry.id   AF-A0A813WCR6-F1
#
_cell.length_a   1.000
_cell.length_b   1.000
_cell.length_c   1.000
_cell.angle_alpha   90.00
_cell.angle_beta   90.00
_cell.angle_gamma   90.00
#
_symmetry.space_group_name_H-M   'P 1'
#
loop_
_entity.id
_entity.type
_entity.pdbx_description
1 polymer ?
#
loop_
_entity_poly.entity_id
_entity_poly.type
_entity_poly.pdbx_seq_one_letter_code
_entity_poly.pdbx_strand_id
1 'polypeptide(L)'
;MSAEQTQAYHAIQIGIISQTNTDVIKAMTINYPEEAIGITRATKAFGMPVVISFTVEADGRLPNGQTLKEAIELVDNTTQNGPAYYMINCAHPICFSHVLNSEESWVARIHGVRSNASTKSHAELNECKELDSGNPVEFDEQNRALLFKLKNLNVFGGCCGTDHRHIEEVCKQCIDAFNRLKHAHRTEII
;
A
#
# COMPACT_ATOMS: atom_id res chain seq x y z
N MET A 1 0.97 5.03 20.16
CA MET A 1 1.84 4.09 20.90
C MET A 1 3.26 4.29 20.42
N SER A 2 4.28 4.16 21.27
CA SER A 2 5.68 4.17 20.80
C SER A 2 5.99 2.92 19.97
N ALA A 3 7.09 2.93 19.23
CA ALA A 3 7.52 1.76 18.46
C ALA A 3 7.73 0.51 19.34
N GLU A 4 8.24 0.68 20.57
CA GLU A 4 8.45 -0.40 21.54
C GLU A 4 7.12 -0.96 22.05
N GLN A 5 6.16 -0.08 22.37
CA GLN A 5 4.82 -0.48 22.80
C GLN A 5 4.10 -1.23 21.69
N THR A 6 4.18 -0.72 20.46
CA THR A 6 3.64 -1.37 19.26
C THR A 6 4.29 -2.73 19.02
N GLN A 7 5.62 -2.83 19.11
CA GLN A 7 6.32 -4.10 18.93
C GLN A 7 5.81 -5.14 19.92
N ALA A 8 5.69 -4.79 21.20
CA ALA A 8 5.17 -5.67 22.23
C ALA A 8 3.71 -6.07 21.97
N TYR A 9 2.88 -5.11 21.54
CA TYR A 9 1.47 -5.35 21.24
C TYR A 9 1.27 -6.35 20.09
N HIS A 10 1.96 -6.14 18.96
CA HIS A 10 1.80 -6.98 17.77
C HIS A 10 2.56 -8.31 17.86
N ALA A 11 3.54 -8.44 18.76
CA ALA A 11 4.38 -9.64 18.90
C ALA A 11 3.56 -10.93 19.14
N ILE A 12 2.47 -10.85 19.90
CA ILE A 12 1.65 -12.04 20.20
C ILE A 12 0.99 -12.57 18.92
N GLN A 13 0.31 -11.70 18.17
CA GLN A 13 -0.37 -12.10 16.92
C GLN A 13 0.64 -12.57 15.88
N ILE A 14 1.75 -11.84 15.72
CA ILE A 14 2.82 -12.19 14.77
C ILE A 14 3.45 -13.53 15.13
N GLY A 15 3.70 -13.78 16.41
CA GLY A 15 4.28 -15.05 16.89
C GLY A 15 3.37 -16.26 16.71
N ILE A 16 2.04 -16.06 16.70
CA ILE A 16 1.08 -17.12 16.33
C ILE A 16 1.09 -17.34 14.81
N ILE A 17 1.05 -16.26 14.02
CA ILE A 17 1.03 -16.34 12.55
C ILE A 17 2.32 -17.00 12.01
N SER A 18 3.48 -16.72 12.63
CA SER A 18 4.77 -17.30 12.20
C SER A 18 4.86 -18.82 12.36
N GLN A 19 3.94 -19.44 13.11
CA GLN A 19 3.84 -20.90 13.26
C GLN A 19 2.94 -21.56 12.20
N THR A 20 2.43 -20.78 11.24
CA THR A 20 1.59 -21.25 10.14
C THR A 20 2.36 -21.27 8.82
N ASN A 21 1.74 -21.75 7.74
CA ASN A 21 2.29 -21.69 6.38
C ASN A 21 2.14 -20.29 5.74
N THR A 22 2.14 -19.22 6.53
CA THR A 22 2.03 -17.85 6.02
C THR A 22 3.34 -17.45 5.35
N ASP A 23 3.29 -16.94 4.11
CA ASP A 23 4.48 -16.49 3.39
C ASP A 23 4.97 -15.10 3.84
N VAL A 24 4.03 -14.20 4.17
CA VAL A 24 4.30 -12.80 4.47
C VAL A 24 3.20 -12.20 5.34
N ILE A 25 3.59 -11.32 6.25
CA ILE A 25 2.66 -10.52 7.05
C ILE A 25 2.40 -9.19 6.35
N LYS A 26 1.13 -8.84 6.15
CA LYS A 26 0.73 -7.55 5.57
C LYS A 26 0.06 -6.71 6.65
N ALA A 27 0.72 -5.64 7.08
CA ALA A 27 0.16 -4.65 7.99
C ALA A 27 -0.57 -3.58 7.16
N MET A 28 -1.90 -3.55 7.26
CA MET A 28 -2.74 -2.69 6.42
C MET A 28 -3.37 -1.55 7.20
N THR A 29 -3.61 -0.43 6.52
CA THR A 29 -4.25 0.76 7.09
C THR A 29 -3.46 1.29 8.28
N ILE A 30 -2.14 1.39 8.12
CA ILE A 30 -1.26 1.97 9.14
C ILE A 30 -1.30 3.49 8.99
N ASN A 31 -1.47 4.20 10.11
CA ASN A 31 -1.65 5.65 10.13
C ASN A 31 -0.42 6.38 10.70
N TYR A 32 0.51 5.65 11.33
CA TYR A 32 1.63 6.20 12.08
C TYR A 32 2.92 5.40 11.82
N PRO A 33 4.06 6.05 11.53
CA PRO A 33 5.34 5.36 11.31
C PRO A 33 5.81 4.56 12.53
N GLU A 34 5.53 5.01 13.76
CA GLU A 34 5.90 4.30 14.98
C GLU A 34 5.23 2.92 15.05
N GLU A 35 3.99 2.82 14.57
CA GLU A 35 3.30 1.55 14.44
C GLU A 35 3.97 0.64 13.39
N ALA A 36 4.28 1.19 12.22
CA ALA A 36 5.01 0.45 11.19
C ALA A 36 6.37 -0.06 11.69
N ILE A 37 7.13 0.76 12.45
CA ILE A 37 8.42 0.38 13.03
C ILE A 37 8.24 -0.77 14.03
N GLY A 38 7.27 -0.68 14.94
CA GLY A 38 7.04 -1.70 15.95
C GLY A 38 6.65 -3.05 15.32
N ILE A 39 5.74 -3.03 14.33
CA ILE A 39 5.37 -4.24 13.56
C ILE A 39 6.57 -4.81 12.82
N THR A 40 7.37 -3.96 12.18
CA THR A 40 8.58 -4.40 11.45
C THR A 40 9.59 -5.06 12.38
N ARG A 41 9.82 -4.50 13.57
CA ARG A 41 10.70 -5.12 14.56
C ARG A 41 10.16 -6.44 15.07
N ALA A 42 8.85 -6.54 15.32
CA ALA A 42 8.21 -7.76 15.78
C ALA A 42 8.32 -8.88 14.73
N THR A 43 7.98 -8.60 13.47
CA THR A 43 8.10 -9.57 12.36
C THR A 43 9.55 -10.04 12.15
N LYS A 44 10.52 -9.11 12.21
CA LYS A 44 11.96 -9.44 12.18
C LYS A 44 12.37 -10.40 13.30
N ALA A 45 11.86 -10.21 14.52
CA ALA A 45 12.15 -11.08 15.66
C ALA A 45 11.63 -12.52 15.48
N PHE A 46 10.58 -12.72 14.68
CA PHE A 46 10.03 -14.03 14.35
C PHE A 46 10.46 -14.55 12.97
N GLY A 47 11.41 -13.89 12.30
CA GLY A 47 11.91 -14.32 10.99
C GLY A 47 10.90 -14.21 9.84
N MET A 48 9.86 -13.38 9.99
CA MET A 48 8.79 -13.22 9.00
C MET A 48 9.02 -11.99 8.12
N PRO A 49 8.86 -12.10 6.78
CA PRO A 49 8.77 -10.93 5.92
C PRO A 49 7.54 -10.09 6.25
N VAL A 50 7.65 -8.77 6.08
CA VAL A 50 6.54 -7.84 6.32
C VAL A 50 6.37 -6.84 5.18
N VAL A 51 5.11 -6.55 4.87
CA VAL A 51 4.68 -5.47 3.99
C VAL A 51 3.92 -4.46 4.81
N ILE A 52 4.28 -3.19 4.70
CA ILE A 52 3.61 -2.09 5.39
C ILE A 52 2.75 -1.33 4.39
N SER A 53 1.46 -1.17 4.67
CA SER A 53 0.55 -0.38 3.85
C SER A 53 0.04 0.82 4.63
N PHE A 54 0.42 2.02 4.20
CA PHE A 54 -0.08 3.26 4.78
C PHE A 54 -1.43 3.65 4.15
N THR A 55 -2.28 4.32 4.91
CA THR A 55 -3.41 5.09 4.37
C THR A 55 -3.09 6.59 4.39
N VAL A 56 -3.77 7.35 3.55
CA VAL A 56 -3.57 8.78 3.38
C VAL A 56 -4.90 9.50 3.21
N GLU A 57 -4.94 10.75 3.61
CA GLU A 57 -6.07 11.65 3.40
C GLU A 57 -6.05 12.23 1.97
N ALA A 58 -7.05 13.06 1.67
CA ALA A 58 -7.26 13.64 0.33
C ALA A 58 -6.06 14.47 -0.19
N ASP A 59 -5.19 14.95 0.69
CA ASP A 59 -3.98 15.71 0.39
C ASP A 59 -2.72 14.84 0.25
N GLY A 60 -2.87 13.51 0.28
CA GLY A 60 -1.77 12.55 0.13
C GLY A 60 -0.87 12.42 1.37
N ARG A 61 -1.27 13.00 2.51
CA ARG A 61 -0.57 12.87 3.80
C ARG A 61 -1.21 11.79 4.65
N LEU A 62 -0.42 11.19 5.53
CA LEU A 62 -0.95 10.31 6.57
C LEU A 62 -1.90 11.11 7.50
N PRO A 63 -2.81 10.46 8.24
CA PRO A 63 -3.73 11.15 9.16
C PRO A 63 -3.03 12.02 10.22
N ASN A 64 -1.75 11.79 10.49
CA ASN A 64 -0.94 12.61 11.40
C ASN A 64 -0.25 13.81 10.73
N GLY A 65 -0.49 14.04 9.44
CA GLY A 65 0.05 15.14 8.65
C GLY A 65 1.42 14.86 8.00
N GLN A 66 2.08 13.73 8.30
CA GLN A 66 3.34 13.38 7.65
C GLN A 66 3.12 13.00 6.18
N THR A 67 4.11 13.29 5.33
CA THR A 67 4.12 12.79 3.96
C THR A 67 4.45 11.29 3.92
N LEU A 68 4.04 10.62 2.83
CA LEU A 68 4.46 9.22 2.57
C LEU A 68 5.98 9.06 2.56
N LYS A 69 6.71 10.03 1.98
CA LYS A 69 8.17 10.06 1.95
C LYS A 69 8.75 10.01 3.36
N GLU A 70 8.37 10.97 4.20
CA GLU A 70 8.86 11.07 5.59
C GLU A 70 8.55 9.78 6.37
N ALA A 71 7.36 9.22 6.19
CA ALA A 71 6.95 7.98 6.86
C ALA A 71 7.80 6.77 6.40
N ILE A 72 7.97 6.58 5.10
CA ILE A 72 8.73 5.47 4.53
C ILE A 72 10.21 5.58 4.92
N GLU A 73 10.83 6.74 4.72
CA GLU A 73 12.23 6.98 5.06
C GLU A 73 12.49 6.79 6.55
N LEU A 74 11.58 7.25 7.43
CA LEU A 74 11.70 7.04 8.87
C LEU A 74 11.68 5.56 9.24
N VAL A 75 10.74 4.78 8.67
CA VAL A 75 10.65 3.34 8.93
C VAL A 75 11.90 2.63 8.40
N ASP A 76 12.29 2.87 7.15
CA ASP A 76 13.45 2.23 6.52
C ASP A 76 14.75 2.57 7.29
N ASN A 77 14.98 3.84 7.64
CA ASN A 77 16.16 4.25 8.41
C ASN A 77 16.19 3.60 9.82
N THR A 78 15.04 3.53 10.49
CA THR A 78 14.95 3.00 11.86
C THR A 78 15.05 1.48 11.92
N THR A 79 14.66 0.80 10.84
CA THR A 79 14.56 -0.68 10.79
C THR A 79 15.62 -1.34 9.91
N GLN A 80 16.50 -0.53 9.29
CA GLN A 80 17.51 -0.95 8.32
C GLN A 80 16.88 -1.56 7.05
N ASN A 81 15.94 -0.83 6.44
CA ASN A 81 15.11 -1.28 5.32
C ASN A 81 14.34 -2.57 5.65
N GLY A 82 13.77 -2.65 6.84
CA GLY A 82 13.15 -3.85 7.38
C GLY A 82 11.94 -4.36 6.57
N PRO A 83 11.01 -3.51 6.12
CA PRO A 83 9.90 -3.96 5.28
C PRO A 83 10.38 -4.50 3.93
N ALA A 84 9.77 -5.57 3.44
CA ALA A 84 10.06 -6.09 2.11
C ALA A 84 9.73 -5.03 1.04
N TYR A 85 8.56 -4.41 1.17
CA TYR A 85 8.11 -3.26 0.38
C TYR A 85 6.95 -2.56 1.08
N TYR A 86 6.54 -1.42 0.53
CA TYR A 86 5.40 -0.64 1.00
C TYR A 86 4.22 -0.71 0.04
N MET A 87 3.04 -0.47 0.59
CA MET A 87 1.80 -0.31 -0.14
C MET A 87 1.06 0.96 0.28
N ILE A 88 0.08 1.36 -0.52
CA ILE A 88 -0.93 2.35 -0.14
C ILE A 88 -2.28 1.66 -0.17
N ASN A 89 -3.06 1.73 0.90
CA ASN A 89 -4.41 1.17 0.92
C ASN A 89 -5.43 2.08 1.58
N CYS A 90 -6.71 1.75 1.41
CA CYS A 90 -7.83 2.47 1.99
C CYS A 90 -7.95 3.94 1.52
N ALA A 91 -7.26 4.29 0.44
CA ALA A 91 -7.35 5.60 -0.21
C ALA A 91 -7.56 5.42 -1.71
N HIS A 92 -8.35 6.30 -2.30
CA HIS A 92 -8.55 6.34 -3.73
C HIS A 92 -7.32 6.97 -4.43
N PRO A 93 -6.90 6.55 -5.65
CA PRO A 93 -5.68 7.05 -6.30
C PRO A 93 -5.63 8.57 -6.47
N ILE A 94 -6.79 9.21 -6.59
CA ILE A 94 -6.90 10.68 -6.68
C ILE A 94 -6.27 11.39 -5.47
N CYS A 95 -6.34 10.77 -4.28
CA CYS A 95 -5.84 11.34 -3.04
C CYS A 95 -4.32 11.40 -2.97
N PHE A 96 -3.58 10.56 -3.72
CA PHE A 96 -2.14 10.44 -3.54
C PHE A 96 -1.31 10.39 -4.83
N SER A 97 -1.92 10.15 -5.98
CA SER A 97 -1.18 10.08 -7.26
C SER A 97 -0.38 11.34 -7.58
N HIS A 98 -0.83 12.50 -7.09
CA HIS A 98 -0.18 13.79 -7.29
C HIS A 98 1.10 13.96 -6.46
N VAL A 99 1.27 13.22 -5.36
CA VAL A 99 2.49 13.27 -4.53
C VAL A 99 3.56 12.28 -4.97
N LEU A 100 3.25 11.38 -5.91
CA LEU A 100 4.17 10.36 -6.40
C LEU A 100 5.06 10.92 -7.52
N ASN A 101 6.37 10.95 -7.25
CA ASN A 101 7.42 11.32 -8.20
C ASN A 101 8.36 10.13 -8.48
N SER A 102 8.33 9.61 -9.71
CA SER A 102 9.05 8.38 -10.11
C SER A 102 10.58 8.46 -10.05
N GLU A 103 11.13 9.67 -9.87
CA GLU A 103 12.56 9.92 -9.79
C GLU A 103 13.08 9.90 -8.34
N GLU A 104 12.18 9.89 -7.36
CA GLU A 104 12.57 9.76 -5.95
C GLU A 104 12.71 8.29 -5.53
N SER A 105 13.79 7.98 -4.82
CA SER A 105 14.14 6.61 -4.42
C SER A 105 13.10 5.94 -3.53
N TRP A 106 12.45 6.69 -2.63
CA TRP A 106 11.41 6.17 -1.73
C TRP A 106 10.20 5.63 -2.52
N VAL A 107 9.89 6.20 -3.68
CA VAL A 107 8.75 5.77 -4.52
C VAL A 107 8.99 4.36 -5.07
N ALA A 108 10.24 4.00 -5.35
CA ALA A 108 10.61 2.65 -5.78
C ALA A 108 10.35 1.59 -4.71
N ARG A 109 10.15 1.97 -3.44
CA ARG A 109 9.79 1.06 -2.34
C ARG A 109 8.31 0.70 -2.34
N ILE A 110 7.46 1.39 -3.11
CA ILE A 110 6.03 1.09 -3.22
C ILE A 110 5.79 0.08 -4.33
N HIS A 111 5.31 -1.10 -3.96
CA HIS A 111 5.04 -2.20 -4.89
C HIS A 111 3.56 -2.57 -4.96
N GLY A 112 2.71 -1.97 -4.13
CA GLY A 112 1.31 -2.33 -4.14
C GLY A 112 0.33 -1.23 -3.76
N VAL A 113 -0.87 -1.34 -4.32
CA VAL A 113 -1.98 -0.44 -4.04
C VAL A 113 -3.25 -1.25 -3.83
N ARG A 114 -4.01 -0.91 -2.78
CA ARG A 114 -5.36 -1.43 -2.54
C ARG A 114 -6.33 -0.28 -2.33
N SER A 115 -6.89 0.22 -3.42
CA SER A 115 -7.66 1.45 -3.41
C SER A 115 -9.12 1.29 -2.97
N ASN A 116 -9.68 2.35 -2.39
CA ASN A 116 -11.13 2.46 -2.21
C ASN A 116 -11.83 2.68 -3.55
N ALA A 117 -13.09 2.26 -3.66
CA ALA A 117 -13.90 2.51 -4.86
C ALA A 117 -14.38 3.97 -4.96
N SER A 118 -14.76 4.57 -3.83
CA SER A 118 -15.24 5.95 -3.80
C SER A 118 -14.09 6.95 -3.80
N THR A 119 -14.28 8.07 -4.48
CA THR A 119 -13.38 9.23 -4.51
C THR A 119 -13.49 10.11 -3.26
N LYS A 120 -14.48 9.85 -2.39
CA LYS A 120 -14.73 10.59 -1.16
C LYS A 120 -13.59 10.44 -0.15
N SER A 121 -13.38 11.47 0.66
CA SER A 121 -12.51 11.43 1.83
C SER A 121 -13.04 10.47 2.90
N HIS A 122 -12.16 10.08 3.84
CA HIS A 122 -12.57 9.23 4.96
C HIS A 122 -13.69 9.88 5.80
N ALA A 123 -13.63 11.20 6.00
CA ALA A 123 -14.64 11.94 6.74
C ALA A 123 -16.01 11.89 6.03
N GLU A 124 -16.04 12.11 4.72
CA GLU A 124 -17.28 12.02 3.93
C GLU A 124 -17.84 10.60 3.92
N LEU A 125 -16.98 9.57 3.87
CA LEU A 125 -17.39 8.18 3.91
C LEU A 125 -17.99 7.78 5.27
N ASN A 126 -17.46 8.31 6.38
CA ASN A 126 -18.00 8.06 7.72
C ASN A 126 -19.44 8.59 7.87
N GLU A 127 -19.79 9.67 7.15
CA GLU A 127 -21.12 10.28 7.18
C GLU A 127 -22.06 9.73 6.08
N CYS A 128 -21.57 8.86 5.20
CA CYS A 128 -22.40 8.23 4.17
C CYS A 128 -23.33 7.17 4.78
N LYS A 129 -24.63 7.32 4.55
CA LYS A 129 -25.64 6.34 4.98
C LYS A 129 -25.75 5.13 4.03
N GLU A 130 -25.41 5.36 2.77
CA GLU A 130 -25.47 4.35 1.72
C GLU A 130 -24.06 4.07 1.20
N LEU A 131 -23.85 2.84 0.74
CA LEU A 131 -22.58 2.44 0.14
C LEU A 131 -22.37 3.19 -1.17
N ASP A 132 -21.29 3.98 -1.23
CA ASP A 132 -20.76 4.52 -2.46
C ASP A 132 -19.79 3.51 -3.09
N SER A 133 -20.28 2.74 -4.07
CA SER A 133 -19.49 1.70 -4.74
C SER A 133 -18.63 2.23 -5.89
N GLY A 134 -18.58 3.55 -6.12
CA GLY A 134 -17.81 4.13 -7.24
C GLY A 134 -18.16 3.55 -8.62
N ASN A 135 -17.25 3.72 -9.57
CA ASN A 135 -17.33 3.17 -10.92
C ASN A 135 -16.15 2.22 -11.19
N PRO A 136 -16.39 0.92 -11.44
CA PRO A 136 -15.32 -0.05 -11.71
C PRO A 136 -14.36 0.30 -12.85
N VAL A 137 -14.86 0.91 -13.93
CA VAL A 137 -14.04 1.27 -15.10
C VAL A 137 -13.14 2.45 -14.76
N GLU A 138 -13.70 3.49 -14.13
CA GLU A 138 -12.93 4.65 -13.67
C GLU A 138 -11.88 4.25 -12.64
N PHE A 139 -12.24 3.35 -11.72
CA PHE A 139 -11.34 2.79 -10.73
C PHE A 139 -10.13 2.11 -11.40
N ASP A 140 -10.33 1.29 -12.42
CA ASP A 140 -9.22 0.71 -13.18
C ASP A 140 -8.37 1.77 -13.88
N GLU A 141 -8.98 2.71 -14.61
CA GLU A 141 -8.25 3.76 -15.32
C GLU A 141 -7.27 4.52 -14.42
N GLN A 142 -7.73 4.86 -13.21
CA GLN A 142 -6.93 5.59 -12.22
C GLN A 142 -5.88 4.70 -11.53
N ASN A 143 -6.18 3.42 -11.27
CA ASN A 143 -5.17 2.48 -10.77
C ASN A 143 -4.09 2.22 -11.82
N ARG A 144 -4.46 2.07 -13.09
CA ARG A 144 -3.55 1.88 -14.21
C ARG A 144 -2.64 3.09 -14.42
N ALA A 145 -3.14 4.30 -14.21
CA ALA A 145 -2.33 5.52 -14.25
C ALA A 145 -1.15 5.48 -13.25
N LEU A 146 -1.27 4.73 -12.15
CA LEU A 146 -0.19 4.57 -11.17
C LEU A 146 1.00 3.78 -11.71
N LEU A 147 0.82 2.90 -12.71
CA LEU A 147 1.92 2.16 -13.33
C LEU A 147 2.99 3.08 -13.93
N PHE A 148 2.60 4.27 -14.39
CA PHE A 148 3.53 5.27 -14.93
C PHE A 148 4.32 6.01 -13.85
N LYS A 149 3.84 6.00 -12.60
CA LYS A 149 4.43 6.69 -11.45
C LYS A 149 5.21 5.74 -10.54
N LEU A 150 4.75 4.50 -10.43
CA LEU A 150 5.28 3.45 -9.56
C LEU A 150 5.90 2.33 -10.41
N LYS A 151 7.17 2.50 -10.78
CA LYS A 151 7.90 1.58 -11.68
C LYS A 151 7.93 0.11 -11.17
N ASN A 152 7.84 -0.09 -9.86
CA ASN A 152 7.87 -1.42 -9.23
C ASN A 152 6.49 -1.97 -8.83
N LEU A 153 5.41 -1.27 -9.18
CA LEU A 153 4.05 -1.66 -8.83
C LEU A 153 3.68 -2.99 -9.48
N ASN A 154 3.41 -3.99 -8.64
CA ASN A 154 3.06 -5.35 -9.09
C ASN A 154 1.98 -6.03 -8.24
N VAL A 155 1.46 -5.35 -7.22
CA VAL A 155 0.32 -5.80 -6.41
C VAL A 155 -0.83 -4.80 -6.54
N PHE A 156 -1.93 -5.23 -7.13
CA PHE A 156 -3.17 -4.46 -7.20
C PHE A 156 -4.26 -5.13 -6.37
N GLY A 157 -5.19 -4.33 -5.86
CA GLY A 157 -6.41 -4.84 -5.27
C GLY A 157 -7.37 -3.74 -4.90
N GLY A 158 -8.48 -4.14 -4.31
CA GLY A 158 -9.49 -3.24 -3.78
C GLY A 158 -9.50 -3.21 -2.24
N CYS A 159 -9.98 -2.10 -1.70
CA CYS A 159 -10.25 -1.88 -0.28
C CYS A 159 -11.75 -1.53 -0.09
N CYS A 160 -12.09 -0.49 0.66
CA CYS A 160 -13.48 -0.19 1.00
C CYS A 160 -14.29 0.19 -0.25
N GLY A 161 -15.51 -0.32 -0.35
CA GLY A 161 -16.42 -0.08 -1.48
C GLY A 161 -16.14 -0.88 -2.75
N THR A 162 -15.02 -1.61 -2.82
CA THR A 162 -14.69 -2.45 -3.97
C THR A 162 -15.34 -3.83 -3.88
N ASP A 163 -15.59 -4.41 -5.05
CA ASP A 163 -16.10 -5.78 -5.21
C ASP A 163 -15.48 -6.45 -6.44
N HIS A 164 -15.97 -7.64 -6.80
CA HIS A 164 -15.46 -8.40 -7.94
C HIS A 164 -15.48 -7.63 -9.27
N ARG A 165 -16.41 -6.69 -9.49
CA ARG A 165 -16.50 -5.90 -10.74
C ARG A 165 -15.28 -5.01 -10.90
N HIS A 166 -14.84 -4.40 -9.81
CA HIS A 166 -13.63 -3.56 -9.78
C HIS A 166 -12.38 -4.38 -10.07
N ILE A 167 -12.27 -5.54 -9.43
CA ILE A 167 -11.13 -6.44 -9.63
C ILE A 167 -11.11 -6.99 -11.06
N GLU A 168 -12.28 -7.28 -11.64
CA GLU A 168 -12.39 -7.74 -13.02
C GLU A 168 -11.87 -6.70 -14.02
N GLU A 169 -12.24 -5.43 -13.87
CA GLU A 169 -11.72 -4.35 -14.72
C GLU A 169 -10.20 -4.19 -14.58
N VAL A 170 -9.67 -4.23 -13.35
CA VAL A 170 -8.22 -4.23 -13.11
C VAL A 170 -7.54 -5.41 -13.79
N CYS A 171 -8.10 -6.62 -13.68
CA CYS A 171 -7.54 -7.80 -14.32
C CYS A 171 -7.54 -7.69 -15.84
N LYS A 172 -8.62 -7.20 -16.47
CA LYS A 172 -8.73 -7.04 -17.92
C LYS A 172 -7.59 -6.19 -18.49
N GLN A 173 -7.24 -5.09 -17.82
CA GLN A 173 -6.30 -4.11 -18.37
C GLN A 173 -4.88 -4.24 -17.81
N CYS A 174 -4.72 -4.61 -16.54
CA CYS A 174 -3.39 -4.76 -15.94
C CYS A 174 -2.67 -6.03 -16.40
N ILE A 175 -3.36 -7.11 -16.77
CA ILE A 175 -2.69 -8.32 -17.30
C ILE A 175 -1.94 -7.99 -18.59
N ASP A 176 -2.57 -7.27 -19.52
CA ASP A 176 -1.94 -6.87 -20.77
C ASP A 176 -0.78 -5.89 -20.56
N ALA A 177 -0.96 -4.91 -19.66
CA ALA A 177 0.11 -3.97 -19.30
C ALA A 177 1.30 -4.66 -18.61
N PHE A 178 1.03 -5.56 -17.67
CA PHE A 178 2.05 -6.33 -16.94
C PHE A 178 2.84 -7.24 -17.90
N ASN A 179 2.15 -7.89 -18.84
CA ASN A 179 2.81 -8.69 -19.87
C ASN A 179 3.72 -7.81 -20.74
N ARG A 180 3.25 -6.65 -21.21
CA ARG A 180 4.05 -5.72 -22.03
C ARG A 180 5.28 -5.17 -21.30
N LEU A 181 5.14 -4.78 -20.03
CA LEU A 181 6.24 -4.24 -19.23
C LEU A 181 7.31 -5.31 -18.90
N LYS A 182 6.90 -6.57 -18.65
CA LYS A 182 7.86 -7.69 -18.51
C LYS A 182 8.66 -7.95 -19.79
N HIS A 183 8.06 -7.73 -20.96
CA HIS A 183 8.75 -7.91 -22.24
C HIS A 183 9.67 -6.72 -22.58
N ALA A 184 9.28 -5.48 -22.25
CA ALA A 184 10.11 -4.30 -22.50
C ALA A 184 11.44 -4.34 -21.72
N HIS A 185 11.42 -4.75 -20.45
CA HIS A 185 12.64 -4.87 -19.63
C HIS A 185 13.55 -6.05 -19.99
N ARG A 186 13.14 -6.97 -20.87
CA ARG A 186 14.02 -8.01 -21.41
C ARG A 186 14.84 -7.54 -22.62
N THR A 187 14.45 -6.44 -23.26
CA THR A 187 15.11 -5.94 -24.48
C THR A 187 16.29 -4.99 -24.18
N GLU A 188 16.47 -4.57 -22.92
CA GLU A 188 17.61 -3.75 -22.49
C GLU A 188 18.78 -4.57 -21.92
N ILE A 189 18.70 -5.90 -21.98
CA ILE A 189 19.78 -6.83 -21.59
C ILE A 189 20.06 -7.80 -22.76
N ILE A 190 20.44 -7.27 -23.92
CA ILE A 190 21.22 -7.99 -24.96
C ILE A 190 22.21 -7.00 -25.57
#